data_AF-A0A2N2FDB4-F1
#
_entry.id   AF-A0A2N2FDB4-F1
#
_cell.length_a   1.000
_cell.length_b   1.000
_cell.length_c   1.000
_cell.angle_alpha   90.00
_cell.angle_beta   90.00
_cell.angle_gamma   90.00
#
_symmetry.space_group_name_H-M   'P 1'
#
loop_
_entity.id
_entity.type
_entity.pdbx_description
1 polymer ?
#
loop_
_entity_poly.entity_id
_entity_poly.type
_entity_poly.pdbx_seq_one_letter_code
_entity_poly.pdbx_strand_id
1 'polypeptide(L)'
;MDIELGEKFRMRFGNAIREVQERAKPLLPKGIPGVDMPPYEQSQKIVEKTPLPPNYAPPSISSYKYLYSLAEISARSAIIEAWVEIELSVLQLHETKENLSSSSQIISTTIIVGKLAEQKVIGDDTFTLFEELRHLRNQVVHAVDYQPLAEQAKAYIDLALRLVAFFRNLHLKIVEDSQRDRK
;
A
#
# COMPACT_ATOMS: atom_id res chain seq x y z
N MET A 1 -17.41 0.00 -30.74
CA MET A 1 -16.79 -1.20 -30.15
C MET A 1 -15.84 -0.81 -29.01
N ASP A 2 -15.01 0.24 -29.18
CA ASP A 2 -14.05 0.68 -28.13
C ASP A 2 -14.66 1.27 -26.85
N ILE A 3 -15.78 2.01 -26.94
CA ILE A 3 -16.46 2.59 -25.77
C ILE A 3 -16.94 1.47 -24.82
N GLU A 4 -17.49 0.38 -25.37
CA GLU A 4 -18.00 -0.75 -24.61
C GLU A 4 -16.87 -1.54 -23.93
N LEU A 5 -15.69 -1.66 -24.55
CA LEU A 5 -14.53 -2.29 -23.93
C LEU A 5 -13.99 -1.45 -22.76
N GLY A 6 -13.97 -0.12 -22.89
CA GLY A 6 -13.57 0.77 -21.80
C GLY A 6 -14.52 0.72 -20.61
N GLU A 7 -15.82 0.65 -20.83
CA GLU A 7 -16.81 0.45 -19.76
C GLU A 7 -16.67 -0.92 -19.10
N LYS A 8 -16.48 -1.99 -19.88
CA LYS A 8 -16.21 -3.33 -19.34
C LYS A 8 -14.96 -3.37 -18.48
N PHE A 9 -13.89 -2.68 -18.89
CA PHE A 9 -12.67 -2.55 -18.09
C PHE A 9 -12.96 -1.84 -16.76
N ARG A 10 -13.61 -0.67 -16.79
CA ARG A 10 -13.94 0.10 -15.58
C ARG A 10 -14.86 -0.66 -14.62
N MET A 11 -15.83 -1.41 -15.15
CA MET A 11 -16.69 -2.27 -14.33
C MET A 11 -15.91 -3.40 -13.67
N ARG A 12 -15.07 -4.10 -14.42
CA ARG A 12 -14.24 -5.20 -13.89
C ARG A 12 -13.26 -4.70 -12.84
N PHE A 13 -12.52 -3.64 -13.14
CA PHE A 13 -11.57 -3.04 -12.21
C PHE A 13 -12.28 -2.52 -10.95
N GLY A 14 -13.40 -1.81 -11.12
CA GLY A 14 -14.22 -1.30 -10.02
C GLY A 14 -14.78 -2.40 -9.10
N ASN A 15 -15.25 -3.50 -9.68
CA ASN A 15 -15.71 -4.65 -8.90
C ASN A 15 -14.55 -5.31 -8.14
N ALA A 16 -13.43 -5.53 -8.83
CA ALA A 16 -12.26 -6.16 -8.21
C ALA A 16 -11.71 -5.32 -7.06
N ILE A 17 -11.54 -4.00 -7.22
CA ILE A 17 -11.03 -3.16 -6.12
C ILE A 17 -11.99 -3.14 -4.93
N ARG A 18 -13.31 -3.14 -5.17
CA ARG A 18 -14.32 -3.22 -4.11
C ARG A 18 -14.25 -4.54 -3.36
N GLU A 19 -14.09 -5.66 -4.08
CA GLU A 19 -13.93 -6.98 -3.46
C GLU A 19 -12.66 -7.08 -2.60
N VAL A 20 -11.56 -6.49 -3.07
CA VAL A 20 -10.32 -6.39 -2.28
C VAL A 20 -10.54 -5.52 -1.05
N GLN A 21 -11.23 -4.39 -1.16
CA GLN A 21 -11.57 -3.54 -0.01
C GLN A 21 -12.39 -4.30 1.03
N GLU A 22 -13.44 -5.01 0.63
CA GLU A 22 -14.27 -5.81 1.54
C GLU A 22 -13.44 -6.88 2.27
N ARG A 23 -12.57 -7.58 1.54
CA ARG A 23 -11.71 -8.62 2.13
C ARG A 23 -10.60 -8.06 3.02
N ALA A 24 -10.13 -6.84 2.73
CA ALA A 24 -9.11 -6.15 3.53
C ALA A 24 -9.66 -5.54 4.83
N LYS A 25 -10.99 -5.35 4.96
CA LYS A 25 -11.62 -4.82 6.19
C LYS A 25 -11.18 -5.52 7.49
N PRO A 26 -11.19 -6.87 7.59
CA PRO A 26 -10.75 -7.58 8.79
C PRO A 26 -9.23 -7.62 8.98
N LEU A 27 -8.45 -7.42 7.91
CA LEU A 27 -6.98 -7.60 7.89
C LEU A 27 -6.24 -6.42 8.51
N LEU A 28 -6.99 -5.36 8.82
CA LEU A 28 -6.49 -4.10 9.33
C LEU A 28 -7.01 -3.96 10.76
N PRO A 29 -6.14 -3.80 11.77
CA PRO A 29 -6.52 -3.90 13.18
C PRO A 29 -7.70 -2.98 13.55
N LYS A 30 -8.65 -3.50 14.35
CA LYS A 30 -9.56 -2.65 15.13
C LYS A 30 -8.71 -1.82 16.10
N GLY A 31 -8.57 -0.54 15.79
CA GLY A 31 -7.86 0.42 16.63
C GLY A 31 -6.48 0.79 16.11
N ILE A 32 -6.46 1.75 15.21
CA ILE A 32 -5.42 2.79 15.17
C ILE A 32 -6.20 4.10 15.41
N PRO A 33 -5.82 4.96 16.37
CA PRO A 33 -6.46 6.27 16.52
C PRO A 33 -6.44 7.00 15.16
N GLY A 34 -7.61 7.30 14.59
CA GLY A 34 -7.77 7.84 13.23
C GLY A 34 -8.56 6.97 12.24
N VAL A 35 -9.06 5.80 12.66
CA VAL A 35 -9.90 4.89 11.82
C VAL A 35 -11.41 5.08 12.05
N ASP A 36 -11.82 6.25 12.53
CA ASP A 36 -12.97 6.95 11.94
C ASP A 36 -12.34 8.16 11.27
N MET A 37 -12.03 8.06 9.98
CA MET A 37 -11.56 9.23 9.24
C MET A 37 -12.80 9.83 8.56
N PRO A 38 -13.31 10.97 9.04
CA PRO A 38 -14.11 11.80 8.19
C PRO A 38 -13.26 12.23 6.98
N PRO A 39 -13.84 12.83 5.93
CA PRO A 39 -13.08 13.39 4.81
C PRO A 39 -11.82 14.10 5.34
N TYR A 40 -10.65 13.77 4.79
CA TYR A 40 -9.31 14.05 5.34
C TYR A 40 -9.06 15.52 5.77
N GLU A 41 -9.93 16.45 5.36
CA GLU A 41 -10.02 17.82 5.86
C GLU A 41 -10.26 17.89 7.38
N GLN A 42 -11.00 16.95 7.99
CA GLN A 42 -11.29 16.97 9.43
C GLN A 42 -10.15 16.41 10.28
N SER A 43 -9.30 15.53 9.75
CA SER A 43 -8.11 15.01 10.43
C SER A 43 -7.03 16.06 10.70
N GLN A 44 -7.00 17.17 9.94
CA GLN A 44 -6.08 18.28 10.22
C GLN A 44 -6.38 18.97 11.56
N LYS A 45 -7.64 18.91 12.05
CA LYS A 45 -8.01 19.49 13.36
C LYS A 45 -7.78 18.53 14.54
N ILE A 46 -7.69 17.22 14.30
CA ILE A 46 -7.62 16.19 15.36
C ILE A 46 -6.18 15.80 15.66
N VAL A 47 -5.29 15.80 14.65
CA VAL A 47 -3.85 15.50 14.81
C VAL A 47 -3.14 16.51 15.72
N GLU A 48 -3.73 17.69 15.95
CA GLU A 48 -3.15 18.71 16.82
C GLU A 48 -3.31 18.43 18.34
N LYS A 49 -4.12 17.44 18.76
CA LYS A 49 -4.48 17.28 20.19
C LYS A 49 -4.42 15.89 20.82
N THR A 50 -3.99 14.83 20.14
CA THR A 50 -3.82 13.50 20.78
C THR A 50 -2.46 12.92 20.45
N PRO A 51 -1.65 12.50 21.45
CA PRO A 51 -0.36 11.89 21.17
C PRO A 51 -0.58 10.56 20.45
N LEU A 52 -0.01 10.44 19.25
CA LEU A 52 0.08 9.19 18.51
C LEU A 52 0.99 8.22 19.30
N PRO A 53 0.74 6.89 19.22
CA PRO A 53 1.67 5.92 19.78
C PRO A 53 3.06 6.13 19.16
N PRO A 54 4.15 5.97 19.95
CA PRO A 54 5.50 6.42 19.56
C PRO A 54 6.07 5.76 18.29
N ASN A 55 5.45 4.68 17.78
CA ASN A 55 5.93 3.87 16.65
C ASN A 55 5.03 3.86 15.41
N TYR A 56 4.18 4.87 15.22
CA TYR A 56 3.41 5.01 13.98
C TYR A 56 4.10 6.00 13.02
N ALA A 57 4.68 5.51 11.92
CA ALA A 57 5.14 6.36 10.82
C ALA A 57 4.06 6.40 9.73
N PRO A 58 3.18 7.43 9.69
CA PRO A 58 2.18 7.53 8.64
C PRO A 58 2.85 7.56 7.25
N PRO A 59 2.15 7.11 6.19
CA PRO A 59 2.53 7.53 4.84
C PRO A 59 2.65 9.05 4.84
N SER A 60 3.67 9.60 4.18
CA SER A 60 3.91 11.04 4.28
C SER A 60 2.61 11.76 3.87
N ILE A 61 2.14 12.72 4.67
CA ILE A 61 0.91 13.48 4.39
C ILE A 61 0.99 14.13 2.99
N SER A 62 2.21 14.38 2.52
CA SER A 62 2.53 14.79 1.16
C SER A 62 2.16 13.72 0.12
N SER A 63 2.57 12.46 0.33
CA SER A 63 2.28 11.33 -0.57
C SER A 63 0.77 11.09 -0.74
N TYR A 64 -0.03 11.13 0.33
CA TYR A 64 -1.49 10.94 0.21
C TYR A 64 -2.16 12.03 -0.63
N LYS A 65 -1.94 13.31 -0.29
CA LYS A 65 -2.56 14.44 -1.00
C LYS A 65 -2.12 14.47 -2.47
N TYR A 66 -0.85 14.18 -2.72
CA TYR A 66 -0.29 14.09 -4.07
C TYR A 66 -0.92 12.95 -4.88
N LEU A 67 -1.03 11.74 -4.33
CA LEU A 67 -1.62 10.60 -5.03
C LEU A 67 -3.12 10.82 -5.32
N TYR A 68 -3.84 11.43 -4.39
CA TYR A 68 -5.26 11.78 -4.58
C TYR A 68 -5.47 12.84 -5.66
N SER A 69 -4.66 13.91 -5.67
CA SER A 69 -4.73 14.91 -6.73
C SER A 69 -4.28 14.33 -8.07
N LEU A 70 -3.29 13.44 -8.07
CA LEU A 70 -2.85 12.72 -9.25
C LEU A 70 -3.95 11.79 -9.79
N ALA A 71 -4.79 11.19 -8.93
CA ALA A 71 -5.90 10.33 -9.37
C ALA A 71 -6.95 11.09 -10.20
N GLU A 72 -7.15 12.39 -9.91
CA GLU A 72 -8.03 13.27 -10.69
C GLU A 72 -7.45 13.62 -12.07
N ILE A 73 -6.11 13.70 -12.16
CA ILE A 73 -5.40 14.04 -13.40
C ILE A 73 -5.20 12.79 -14.27
N SER A 74 -4.76 11.70 -13.65
CA SER A 74 -4.43 10.42 -14.26
C SER A 74 -4.55 9.29 -13.24
N ALA A 75 -5.70 8.62 -13.24
CA ALA A 75 -5.97 7.44 -12.42
C ALA A 75 -4.89 6.35 -12.59
N ARG A 76 -4.41 6.16 -13.83
CA ARG A 76 -3.32 5.21 -14.13
C ARG A 76 -2.03 5.57 -13.40
N SER A 77 -1.59 6.82 -13.53
CA SER A 77 -0.34 7.29 -12.92
C SER A 77 -0.43 7.20 -11.40
N ALA A 78 -1.57 7.56 -10.81
CA ALA A 78 -1.76 7.48 -9.37
C ALA A 78 -1.67 6.05 -8.81
N ILE A 79 -2.21 5.06 -9.53
CA ILE A 79 -2.10 3.64 -9.16
C ILE A 79 -0.66 3.13 -9.26
N ILE A 80 0.06 3.48 -10.33
CA ILE A 80 1.46 3.11 -10.51
C ILE A 80 2.32 3.72 -9.40
N GLU A 81 2.13 4.99 -9.11
CA GLU A 81 2.90 5.70 -8.10
C GLU A 81 2.61 5.19 -6.68
N ALA A 82 1.34 4.87 -6.39
CA ALA A 82 0.98 4.21 -5.13
C ALA A 82 1.60 2.81 -4.99
N TRP A 83 1.77 2.08 -6.10
CA TRP A 83 2.49 0.80 -6.08
C TRP A 83 4.00 0.98 -5.83
N VAL A 84 4.63 2.01 -6.40
CA VAL A 84 6.03 2.34 -6.14
C VAL A 84 6.29 2.55 -4.64
N GLU A 85 5.39 3.23 -3.93
CA GLU A 85 5.49 3.40 -2.47
C GLU A 85 5.48 2.06 -1.72
N ILE A 86 4.67 1.09 -2.17
CA ILE A 86 4.69 -0.29 -1.62
C ILE A 86 6.06 -0.91 -1.85
N GLU A 87 6.58 -0.85 -3.08
CA GLU A 87 7.88 -1.44 -3.42
C GLU A 87 9.01 -0.86 -2.59
N LEU A 88 9.06 0.47 -2.43
CA LEU A 88 10.05 1.14 -1.60
C LEU A 88 9.98 0.68 -0.14
N SER A 89 8.77 0.54 0.42
CA SER A 89 8.60 0.06 1.80
C SER A 89 9.05 -1.39 2.00
N VAL A 90 8.88 -2.25 0.98
CA VAL A 90 9.33 -3.64 0.99
C VAL A 90 10.85 -3.73 0.84
N LEU A 91 11.46 -2.89 -0.01
CA LEU A 91 12.92 -2.85 -0.17
C LEU A 91 13.62 -2.43 1.14
N GLN A 92 13.06 -1.46 1.87
CA GLN A 92 13.56 -1.04 3.19
C GLN A 92 13.56 -2.19 4.21
N LEU A 93 12.57 -3.09 4.16
CA LEU A 93 12.55 -4.29 5.00
C LEU A 93 13.71 -5.24 4.69
N HIS A 94 14.01 -5.43 3.41
CA HIS A 94 15.06 -6.33 2.96
C HIS A 94 16.46 -5.83 3.33
N GLU A 95 16.74 -4.55 3.10
CA GLU A 95 18.05 -3.94 3.40
C GLU A 95 18.43 -4.08 4.88
N THR A 96 17.45 -4.04 5.77
CA THR A 96 17.67 -4.14 7.22
C THR A 96 17.97 -5.55 7.67
N LYS A 97 17.28 -6.55 7.10
CA LYS A 97 17.36 -7.94 7.54
C LYS A 97 18.69 -8.60 7.14
N GLU A 98 19.20 -8.24 5.96
CA GLU A 98 20.40 -8.87 5.41
C GLU A 98 21.70 -8.24 5.93
N ASN A 99 21.69 -7.05 6.56
CA ASN A 99 22.90 -6.40 7.12
C ASN A 99 24.11 -6.32 6.14
N LEU A 100 23.86 -6.43 4.83
CA LEU A 100 24.88 -6.81 3.85
C LEU A 100 25.26 -5.67 2.91
N SER A 101 26.45 -5.17 3.18
CA SER A 101 27.44 -4.63 2.26
C SER A 101 27.32 -5.13 0.80
N SER A 102 27.19 -4.17 -0.12
CA SER A 102 27.91 -4.10 -1.41
C SER A 102 27.72 -5.19 -2.48
N SER A 103 26.60 -5.92 -2.52
CA SER A 103 26.19 -6.58 -3.76
C SER A 103 24.69 -6.38 -4.04
N SER A 104 24.35 -5.25 -4.65
CA SER A 104 23.01 -4.89 -5.13
C SER A 104 22.50 -5.85 -6.21
N GLN A 105 22.14 -7.07 -5.84
CA GLN A 105 21.17 -7.81 -6.64
C GLN A 105 19.82 -7.13 -6.42
N ILE A 106 19.26 -6.59 -7.51
CA ILE A 106 17.89 -6.08 -7.54
C ILE A 106 16.98 -7.30 -7.33
N ILE A 107 16.55 -7.52 -6.08
CA ILE A 107 15.64 -8.60 -5.75
C ILE A 107 14.21 -8.11 -5.96
N SER A 108 13.42 -8.91 -6.66
CA SER A 108 12.00 -8.62 -6.89
C SER A 108 11.25 -8.50 -5.55
N THR A 109 10.45 -7.45 -5.40
CA THR A 109 9.59 -7.24 -4.22
C THR A 109 8.64 -8.42 -3.98
N THR A 110 8.18 -9.10 -5.03
CA THR A 110 7.41 -10.35 -4.92
C THR A 110 8.19 -11.47 -4.25
N ILE A 111 9.49 -11.60 -4.53
CA ILE A 111 10.34 -12.60 -3.86
C ILE A 111 10.51 -12.23 -2.38
N ILE A 112 10.71 -10.95 -2.06
CA ILE A 112 10.86 -10.49 -0.68
C ILE A 112 9.59 -10.78 0.12
N VAL A 113 8.42 -10.35 -0.38
CA VAL A 113 7.14 -10.55 0.30
C VAL A 113 6.78 -12.04 0.38
N GLY A 114 7.07 -12.84 -0.65
CA GLY A 114 6.91 -14.29 -0.63
C GLY A 114 7.74 -14.95 0.48
N LYS A 115 9.03 -14.60 0.60
CA LYS A 115 9.88 -15.09 1.70
C LYS A 115 9.36 -14.67 3.08
N LEU A 116 8.85 -13.44 3.23
CA LEU A 116 8.26 -12.97 4.49
C LEU A 116 7.02 -13.78 4.88
N ALA A 117 6.20 -14.18 3.90
CA ALA A 117 5.03 -15.03 4.13
C ALA A 117 5.44 -16.47 4.48
N GLU A 118 6.39 -17.05 3.74
CA GLU A 118 6.95 -18.39 4.03
C GLU A 118 7.54 -18.48 5.45
N GLN A 119 8.22 -17.41 5.88
CA GLN A 119 8.79 -17.29 7.23
C GLN A 119 7.74 -16.93 8.30
N LYS A 120 6.45 -16.79 7.94
CA LYS A 120 5.35 -16.36 8.83
C LYS A 120 5.59 -15.01 9.52
N VAL A 121 6.40 -14.15 8.91
CA VAL A 121 6.63 -12.78 9.38
C VAL A 121 5.43 -11.89 9.03
N ILE A 122 4.78 -12.17 7.90
CA ILE A 122 3.49 -11.61 7.53
C ILE A 122 2.45 -12.72 7.44
N GLY A 123 1.18 -12.40 7.66
CA GLY A 123 0.08 -13.37 7.54
C GLY A 123 -0.35 -13.56 6.08
N ASP A 124 -1.03 -14.68 5.81
CA ASP A 124 -1.58 -15.05 4.49
C ASP A 124 -2.48 -13.95 3.92
N ASP A 125 -3.19 -13.26 4.79
CA ASP A 125 -4.06 -12.14 4.50
C ASP A 125 -3.30 -10.92 3.94
N THR A 126 -2.18 -10.55 4.55
CA THR A 126 -1.31 -9.46 4.08
C THR A 126 -0.67 -9.83 2.74
N PHE A 127 -0.23 -11.09 2.61
CA PHE A 127 0.31 -11.62 1.36
C PHE A 127 -0.73 -11.57 0.24
N THR A 128 -1.97 -11.98 0.53
CA THR A 128 -3.09 -11.94 -0.41
C THR A 128 -3.36 -10.50 -0.85
N LEU A 129 -3.48 -9.55 0.08
CA LEU A 129 -3.68 -8.14 -0.28
C LEU A 129 -2.57 -7.60 -1.19
N PHE A 130 -1.31 -7.93 -0.92
CA PHE A 130 -0.18 -7.53 -1.76
C PHE A 130 -0.31 -8.07 -3.19
N GLU A 131 -0.59 -9.37 -3.35
CA GLU A 131 -0.75 -10.01 -4.65
C GLU A 131 -1.94 -9.45 -5.45
N GLU A 132 -3.04 -9.13 -4.77
CA GLU A 132 -4.22 -8.55 -5.41
C GLU A 132 -3.97 -7.13 -5.91
N LEU A 133 -3.33 -6.28 -5.10
CA LEU A 133 -2.92 -4.95 -5.55
C LEU A 133 -1.91 -5.04 -6.70
N ARG A 134 -0.97 -5.99 -6.66
CA ARG A 134 -0.03 -6.28 -7.75
C ARG A 134 -0.77 -6.61 -9.04
N HIS A 135 -1.76 -7.50 -8.94
CA HIS A 135 -2.56 -7.93 -10.07
C HIS A 135 -3.36 -6.76 -10.68
N LEU A 136 -4.02 -5.95 -9.83
CA LEU A 136 -4.75 -4.76 -10.26
C LEU A 136 -3.83 -3.72 -10.93
N ARG A 137 -2.64 -3.47 -10.38
CA ARG A 137 -1.63 -2.61 -11.00
C ARG A 137 -1.24 -3.12 -12.39
N ASN A 138 -1.01 -4.43 -12.52
CA ASN A 138 -0.63 -5.04 -13.80
C ASN A 138 -1.73 -4.86 -14.85
N GLN A 139 -3.00 -5.04 -14.48
CA GLN A 139 -4.13 -4.77 -15.39
C GLN A 139 -4.10 -3.32 -15.91
N VAL A 140 -3.82 -2.36 -15.03
CA VAL A 140 -3.77 -0.92 -15.36
C VAL A 140 -2.58 -0.56 -16.25
N VAL A 141 -1.42 -1.19 -16.04
CA VAL A 141 -0.23 -1.00 -16.88
C VAL A 141 -0.44 -1.58 -18.28
N HIS A 142 -1.08 -2.75 -18.38
CA HIS A 142 -1.29 -3.44 -19.66
C HIS A 142 -2.51 -2.95 -20.45
N ALA A 143 -3.50 -2.35 -19.80
CA ALA A 143 -4.68 -1.81 -20.46
C ALA A 143 -4.38 -0.43 -21.09
N VAL A 144 -3.52 -0.36 -22.11
CA VAL A 144 -3.02 0.92 -22.67
C VAL A 144 -4.15 1.86 -23.10
N ASP A 145 -5.23 1.31 -23.67
CA ASP A 145 -6.36 2.08 -24.23
C ASP A 145 -7.45 2.45 -23.22
N TYR A 146 -7.40 1.91 -22.00
CA TYR A 146 -8.45 2.08 -20.99
C TYR A 146 -7.87 2.52 -19.64
N GLN A 147 -8.63 3.34 -18.92
CA GLN A 147 -8.21 3.82 -17.60
C GLN A 147 -9.31 3.62 -16.57
N PRO A 148 -8.93 3.29 -15.32
CA PRO A 148 -9.86 3.30 -14.20
C PRO A 148 -10.46 4.69 -13.99
N LEU A 149 -11.57 4.74 -13.25
CA LEU A 149 -12.10 6.01 -12.78
C LEU A 149 -11.27 6.55 -11.62
N ALA A 150 -11.27 7.88 -11.42
CA ALA A 150 -10.56 8.52 -10.30
C ALA A 150 -10.92 7.90 -8.94
N GLU A 151 -12.22 7.65 -8.70
CA GLU A 151 -12.69 6.99 -7.47
C GLU A 151 -12.15 5.57 -7.28
N GLN A 152 -11.96 4.83 -8.38
CA GLN A 152 -11.38 3.48 -8.33
C GLN A 152 -9.87 3.54 -8.02
N ALA A 153 -9.17 4.55 -8.54
CA ALA A 153 -7.78 4.81 -8.21
C ALA A 153 -7.63 5.24 -6.75
N LYS A 154 -8.50 6.10 -6.21
CA LYS A 154 -8.51 6.47 -4.79
C LYS A 154 -8.71 5.26 -3.87
N ALA A 155 -9.66 4.39 -4.21
CA ALA A 155 -9.86 3.13 -3.49
C ALA A 155 -8.61 2.24 -3.48
N TYR A 156 -7.88 2.18 -4.58
CA TYR A 156 -6.58 1.51 -4.67
C TYR A 156 -5.51 2.19 -3.81
N ILE A 157 -5.39 3.52 -3.89
CA ILE A 157 -4.43 4.32 -3.12
C ILE A 157 -4.62 4.09 -1.62
N ASP A 158 -5.86 4.04 -1.14
CA ASP A 158 -6.14 3.79 0.28
C ASP A 158 -5.60 2.45 0.75
N LEU A 159 -5.83 1.39 -0.01
CA LEU A 159 -5.33 0.05 0.30
C LEU A 159 -3.80 0.00 0.21
N ALA A 160 -3.23 0.62 -0.82
CA ALA A 160 -1.79 0.68 -1.01
C ALA A 160 -1.09 1.38 0.16
N LEU A 161 -1.58 2.55 0.58
CA LEU A 161 -1.00 3.31 1.68
C LEU A 161 -1.15 2.61 3.04
N ARG A 162 -2.24 1.85 3.24
CA ARG A 162 -2.37 0.97 4.41
C ARG A 162 -1.31 -0.12 4.42
N LEU A 163 -1.03 -0.73 3.27
CA LEU A 163 0.00 -1.75 3.12
C LEU A 163 1.42 -1.17 3.30
N VAL A 164 1.68 0.04 2.78
CA VAL A 164 2.92 0.80 3.03
C VAL A 164 3.12 1.04 4.53
N ALA A 165 2.09 1.52 5.23
CA ALA A 165 2.16 1.75 6.67
C ALA A 165 2.47 0.45 7.43
N PHE A 166 1.86 -0.67 7.02
CA PHE A 166 2.14 -1.99 7.59
C PHE A 166 3.62 -2.37 7.42
N PHE A 167 4.17 -2.29 6.20
CA PHE A 167 5.58 -2.67 5.95
C PHE A 167 6.57 -1.76 6.68
N ARG A 168 6.29 -0.46 6.77
CA ARG A 168 7.10 0.49 7.55
C ARG A 168 7.10 0.15 9.04
N ASN A 169 5.93 -0.15 9.61
CA ASN A 169 5.83 -0.54 11.02
C ASN A 169 6.55 -1.87 11.29
N LEU A 170 6.44 -2.83 10.37
CA LEU A 170 7.18 -4.08 10.43
C LEU A 170 8.69 -3.85 10.41
N HIS A 171 9.16 -2.93 9.56
CA HIS A 171 10.57 -2.56 9.48
C HIS A 171 11.05 -1.97 10.82
N LEU A 172 10.30 -1.03 11.40
CA LEU A 172 10.62 -0.45 12.70
C LEU A 172 10.72 -1.54 13.78
N LYS A 173 9.76 -2.47 13.82
CA LYS A 173 9.77 -3.58 14.79
C LYS A 173 11.02 -4.47 14.63
N ILE A 174 11.38 -4.82 13.40
CA ILE A 174 12.57 -5.64 13.11
C ILE A 174 13.85 -4.91 13.55
N VAL A 175 13.94 -3.60 13.29
CA VAL A 175 15.07 -2.79 13.74
C VAL A 175 15.16 -2.79 15.27
N GLU A 176 14.05 -2.57 15.98
CA GLU A 176 14.02 -2.55 17.45
C GLU A 176 14.46 -3.88 18.07
N ASP A 177 13.93 -5.00 17.57
CA ASP A 177 14.27 -6.34 18.05
C ASP A 177 15.77 -6.61 17.83
N SER A 178 16.31 -6.22 16.67
CA SER A 178 17.74 -6.37 16.33
C SER A 178 18.69 -5.53 17.22
N GLN A 179 18.21 -4.43 17.80
CA GLN A 179 19.01 -3.61 18.73
C GLN A 179 18.93 -4.11 20.18
N ARG A 180 17.85 -4.80 20.55
CA ARG A 180 17.71 -5.44 21.87
C ARG A 180 18.61 -6.65 22.02
N ASP A 181 18.75 -7.47 20.98
CA ASP A 181 19.61 -8.67 21.00
C ASP A 181 21.12 -8.37 21.04
N ARG A 182 21.53 -7.10 20.81
CA ARG A 182 22.93 -6.64 20.86
C ARG A 182 23.34 -6.05 22.23
N LYS A 183 22.42 -5.95 23.20
CA LYS A 183 22.67 -5.43 24.55
C LYS A 183 22.72 -6.56 25.57
#